data_AF-A0A523E9B2-F1
#
_entry.id   AF-A0A523E9B2-F1
#
_cell.length_a   1.000
_cell.length_b   1.000
_cell.length_c   1.000
_cell.angle_alpha   90.00
_cell.angle_beta   90.00
_cell.angle_gamma   90.00
#
_symmetry.space_group_name_H-M   'P 1'
#
loop_
_entity.id
_entity.type
_entity.pdbx_description
1 polymer ?
#
loop_
_entity_poly.entity_id
_entity_poly.type
_entity_poly.pdbx_seq_one_letter_code
_entity_poly.pdbx_strand_id
1 'polypeptide(L)' 'MMAAMEDLFAGDLVSPRNARVRAALDLCRSAAARRESGAYLVEGIKLVNEAVQEGVPLLDLFVSPGLLRHEGGPGL' A
#
# COMPACT_ATOMS: atom_id res chain seq x y z
N MET A 1 -19.45 12.33 -6.22
CA MET A 1 -19.25 11.19 -7.14
C MET A 1 -18.04 10.43 -6.64
N MET A 2 -18.23 9.45 -5.74
CA MET A 2 -17.13 8.63 -5.23
C MET A 2 -16.77 7.66 -6.36
N ALA A 3 -15.55 7.74 -6.89
CA ALA A 3 -15.00 6.62 -7.65
C ALA A 3 -15.13 5.38 -6.76
N ALA A 4 -15.73 4.31 -7.28
CA ALA A 4 -15.87 3.10 -6.51
C ALA A 4 -14.48 2.70 -6.05
N MET A 5 -14.32 2.49 -4.75
CA MET A 5 -13.04 2.13 -4.12
C MET A 5 -12.35 0.95 -4.82
N GLU A 6 -13.12 0.16 -5.58
CA GLU A 6 -12.71 -0.92 -6.47
C GLU A 6 -11.75 -0.48 -7.59
N ASP A 7 -11.88 0.74 -8.14
CA ASP A 7 -10.99 1.25 -9.19
C ASP A 7 -9.59 1.61 -8.66
N LEU A 8 -9.45 1.84 -7.35
CA LEU A 8 -8.15 2.07 -6.69
C LEU A 8 -7.33 0.77 -6.55
N PHE A 9 -7.98 -0.40 -6.58
CA PHE A 9 -7.34 -1.71 -6.44
C PHE A 9 -7.12 -2.43 -7.77
N ALA A 10 -7.51 -1.81 -8.89
CA ALA A 10 -7.44 -2.38 -10.23
C ALA A 10 -6.01 -2.32 -10.81
N GLY A 11 -5.13 -3.11 -10.23
CA GLY A 11 -3.91 -3.54 -10.88
C GLY A 11 -3.60 -4.93 -10.38
N ASP A 12 -3.65 -5.93 -11.26
CA ASP A 12 -3.14 -7.27 -10.97
C ASP A 12 -1.64 -7.16 -10.65
N LEU A 13 -1.32 -6.87 -9.38
CA LEU A 13 0.02 -6.84 -8.80
C LEU A 13 0.59 -8.26 -8.63
N VAL A 14 -0.01 -9.25 -9.29
CA VAL A 14 0.34 -10.67 -9.22
C VAL A 14 1.67 -10.98 -9.91
N SER A 15 2.20 -10.04 -10.72
CA SER A 15 3.49 -10.23 -11.39
C SER A 15 4.65 -9.59 -10.61
N PRO A 16 5.71 -10.36 -10.26
CA PRO A 16 6.98 -9.82 -9.76
C PRO A 16 7.70 -8.89 -10.77
N ARG A 17 7.22 -8.83 -12.02
CA ARG A 17 7.70 -7.90 -13.05
C ARG A 17 7.00 -6.54 -13.02
N ASN A 18 5.96 -6.39 -12.20
CA ASN A 18 5.26 -5.13 -12.04
C ASN A 18 6.22 -4.08 -11.46
N ALA A 19 6.30 -2.91 -12.10
CA ALA A 19 7.22 -1.85 -11.72
C ALA A 19 6.97 -1.33 -10.30
N ARG A 20 5.70 -1.24 -9.86
CA ARG A 20 5.34 -0.80 -8.50
C ARG A 20 5.77 -1.82 -7.45
N VAL A 21 5.58 -3.11 -7.73
CA VAL A 21 6.03 -4.19 -6.84
C VAL A 21 7.56 -4.18 -6.72
N ARG A 22 8.29 -3.98 -7.83
CA ARG A 22 9.74 -3.88 -7.81
C ARG A 22 10.23 -2.68 -6.99
N ALA A 23 9.64 -1.51 -7.22
CA ALA A 23 9.98 -0.31 -6.46
C ALA A 23 9.77 -0.51 -4.95
N ALA A 24 8.64 -1.11 -4.54
CA ALA A 24 8.39 -1.43 -3.14
C ALA A 24 9.42 -2.42 -2.55
N LEU A 25 9.79 -3.46 -3.31
CA LEU A 25 10.82 -4.42 -2.88
C LEU A 25 12.21 -3.78 -2.77
N ASP A 26 12.53 -2.80 -3.63
CA ASP A 26 13.79 -2.07 -3.56
C ASP A 26 13.87 -1.21 -2.30
N LEU A 27 12.76 -0.61 -1.86
CA LEU A 27 12.69 0.12 -0.58
C LEU A 27 13.02 -0.78 0.62
N CYS A 28 12.62 -2.06 0.60
CA CYS A 28 12.96 -3.02 1.66
C CYS A 28 14.46 -3.34 1.68
N ARG A 29 15.06 -3.48 0.49
CA ARG A 29 16.40 -4.07 0.33
C ARG A 29 17.53 -3.03 0.28
N SER A 30 17.22 -1.78 -0.06
CA SER A 30 18.24 -0.77 -0.33
C SER A 30 18.04 0.50 0.49
N ALA A 31 19.03 0.81 1.33
CA ALA A 31 19.09 2.10 2.04
C ALA A 31 19.29 3.28 1.08
N ALA A 32 19.95 3.06 -0.06
CA ALA A 32 20.10 4.07 -1.10
C ALA A 32 18.75 4.40 -1.74
N ALA A 33 17.96 3.37 -2.10
CA ALA A 33 16.64 3.56 -2.69
C ALA A 33 15.73 4.40 -1.77
N ARG A 34 15.73 4.12 -0.46
CA ARG A 34 14.96 4.93 0.52
C ARG A 34 15.44 6.37 0.61
N ARG A 35 16.76 6.61 0.56
CA ARG A 35 17.32 7.97 0.58
C ARG A 35 16.98 8.75 -0.69
N GLU A 36 17.06 8.11 -1.85
CA GLU A 36 16.80 8.74 -3.15
C GLU A 36 15.32 9.03 -3.35
N SER A 37 14.44 8.10 -2.96
CA SER A 37 12.99 8.28 -3.10
C SER A 37 12.35 9.07 -1.96
N GLY A 38 13.02 9.17 -0.80
CA GLY A 38 12.44 9.73 0.42
C GLY A 38 11.28 8.90 0.99
N ALA A 39 11.18 7.62 0.65
CA ALA A 39 10.05 6.75 0.98
C ALA A 39 10.46 5.49 1.74
N TYR A 40 9.51 4.92 2.48
CA TYR A 40 9.64 3.67 3.21
C TYR A 40 8.45 2.75 2.90
N LEU A 41 8.69 1.45 2.85
CA LEU A 41 7.61 0.47 2.87
C LEU A 41 7.22 0.19 4.32
N VAL A 42 5.93 0.29 4.63
CA VAL A 42 5.35 -0.05 5.93
C VAL A 42 4.40 -1.22 5.74
N GLU A 43 4.55 -2.27 6.54
CA GLU A 43 3.73 -3.48 6.49
C GLU A 43 2.88 -3.61 7.74
N GLY A 44 1.62 -4.04 7.56
CA GLY A 44 0.67 -4.29 8.65
C GLY A 44 -0.43 -3.22 8.76
N ILE A 45 -1.68 -3.66 8.77
CA ILE A 45 -2.87 -2.78 8.72
C ILE A 45 -2.91 -1.73 9.84
N LYS A 46 -2.50 -2.11 11.06
CA LYS A 46 -2.47 -1.20 12.22
C LYS A 46 -1.42 -0.10 12.05
N LEU A 47 -0.19 -0.45 11.71
CA LEU A 47 0.91 0.50 11.53
C LEU A 47 0.64 1.46 10.37
N VAL A 48 0.09 0.94 9.27
CA VAL A 48 -0.32 1.77 8.13
C VAL A 48 -1.42 2.75 8.55
N ASN A 49 -2.43 2.29 9.29
CA ASN A 49 -3.50 3.16 9.76
C ASN A 49 -3.00 4.26 10.71
N GLU A 50 -2.11 3.92 11.66
CA GLU A 50 -1.48 4.89 12.56
C GLU A 50 -0.68 5.94 11.77
N ALA A 51 0.13 5.53 10.79
CA ALA A 51 0.89 6.46 9.96
C ALA A 51 -0.01 7.43 9.18
N VAL A 52 -1.13 6.95 8.63
CA VAL A 52 -2.12 7.79 7.94
C VAL A 52 -2.78 8.77 8.91
N GLN A 53 -3.13 8.34 10.12
CA GLN A 53 -3.71 9.20 11.16
C GLN A 53 -2.75 10.32 11.61
N GLU A 54 -1.45 10.03 11.64
CA GLU A 54 -0.39 11.00 11.92
C GLU A 54 -0.07 11.91 10.71
N GLY A 55 -0.80 11.78 9.59
CA GLY A 55 -0.65 12.63 8.41
C GLY A 55 0.53 12.26 7.51
N VAL A 56 1.10 11.05 7.66
CA VAL A 56 2.13 10.56 6.74
C VAL A 56 1.50 10.32 5.35
N PRO A 57 2.03 10.92 4.28
CA PRO A 57 1.44 10.78 2.95
C PRO A 57 1.62 9.35 2.41
N LEU A 58 0.52 8.75 1.97
CA LEU A 58 0.50 7.44 1.33
C LEU A 58 0.74 7.58 -0.17
N LEU A 59 1.79 6.96 -0.70
CA LEU A 59 2.13 6.99 -2.13
C LEU A 59 1.48 5.84 -2.89
N ASP A 60 1.64 4.62 -2.38
CA ASP A 60 1.08 3.39 -2.93
C ASP A 60 0.55 2.52 -1.79
N LEU A 61 -0.56 1.82 -2.02
CA LEU A 61 -1.15 0.87 -1.08
C LEU A 61 -1.21 -0.52 -1.70
N PHE A 62 -0.54 -1.48 -1.06
CA PHE A 62 -0.55 -2.88 -1.46
C PHE A 62 -1.50 -3.66 -0.55
N VAL A 63 -2.54 -4.22 -1.13
CA VAL A 63 -3.60 -4.91 -0.39
C VAL A 63 -3.67 -6.36 -0.85
N SER A 64 -3.53 -7.29 0.09
CA SER A 64 -3.75 -8.70 -0.19
C SER A 64 -5.20 -8.96 -0.62
N PRO A 65 -5.44 -9.85 -1.59
CA PRO A 65 -6.79 -10.22 -1.98
C PRO A 65 -7.63 -10.64 -0.76
N GLY A 66 -8.82 -10.05 -0.61
CA GLY A 66 -9.73 -10.36 0.48
C GLY A 66 -9.55 -9.55 1.77
N LEU A 67 -8.45 -8.81 1.94
CA LEU A 67 -8.22 -8.01 3.16
C LEU A 67 -9.27 -6.90 3.36
N LEU A 68 -9.80 -6.35 2.27
CA LEU A 68 -10.84 -5.32 2.27
C LEU A 68 -12.25 -5.88 2.03
N ARG A 69 -12.41 -7.22 1.96
CA ARG A 69 -13.74 -7.82 1.87
C ARG A 69 -14.38 -7.77 3.25
N HIS A 70 -15.09 -6.68 3.49
CA HIS A 70 -15.86 -6.48 4.70
C HIS A 70 -17.17 -7.26 4.60
N GLU A 71 -17.23 -8.51 5.09
CA GLU A 71 -18.52 -9.13 5.38
C GLU A 71 -19.01 -8.62 6.75
N GLY A 72 -19.70 -7.47 6.76
CA GLY A 72 -20.75 -7.17 7.75
C GLY A 72 -20.41 -6.70 9.18
N GLY A 73 -19.17 -6.39 9.55
CA GLY A 73 -18.85 -5.79 10.87
C GLY A 73 -18.92 -4.26 10.90
N PRO A 74 -19.00 -3.62 12.10
CA PRO A 74 -18.91 -2.18 12.20
C PRO A 74 -17.45 -1.77 11.93
N GLY A 75 -17.26 -0.94 10.90
CA GLY A 75 -15.97 -0.47 10.43
C GLY A 75 -15.19 0.33 11.47
N LEU A 76 -13.93 0.62 11.09
CA LEU A 76 -13.11 1.66 11.71
C LEU A 76 -13.88 2.98 11.87
#